data_AF-A0A9N9T1T4-F1
#
_entry.id   AF-A0A9N9T1T4-F1
#
_cell.length_a   1.000
_cell.length_b   1.000
_cell.length_c   1.000
_cell.angle_alpha   90.00
_cell.angle_beta   90.00
_cell.angle_gamma   90.00
#
_symmetry.space_group_name_H-M   'P 1'
#
loop_
_entity.id
_entity.type
_entity.pdbx_description
1 polymer ?
#
loop_
_entity_poly.entity_id
_entity_poly.type
_entity_poly.pdbx_seq_one_letter_code
_entity_poly.pdbx_strand_id
1 'polypeptide(L)'
;MAKIKQDKSLGSKFGRPDLERVGLFSEMPYMHGVKYPWPKPDYLKGKNFIADSLKIKTGRADCYFEKEFKRIYTGEAIKGRGRKQKVPKGKSIHSRDFIPSGPAKKHATPGDYYGTFEKVSHFRTVCAQYLRYIRNFRQPW
;
A
#
# COMPACT_ATOMS: atom_id res chain seq x y z
N MET A 1 -22.02 -16.95 -98.26
CA MET A 1 -21.45 -17.71 -97.12
C MET A 1 -22.00 -19.13 -97.16
N ALA A 2 -21.15 -20.13 -97.37
CA ALA A 2 -21.59 -21.53 -97.47
C ALA A 2 -22.00 -22.06 -96.09
N LYS A 3 -23.20 -22.61 -95.97
CA LYS A 3 -23.66 -23.31 -94.76
C LYS A 3 -23.08 -24.72 -94.77
N ILE A 4 -22.05 -24.97 -93.97
CA ILE A 4 -21.51 -26.31 -93.73
C ILE A 4 -22.59 -27.11 -92.98
N LYS A 5 -23.21 -28.09 -93.63
CA LYS A 5 -24.07 -29.08 -92.98
C LYS A 5 -23.16 -30.02 -92.18
N GLN A 6 -23.12 -29.84 -90.86
CA GLN A 6 -22.44 -30.80 -89.99
C GLN A 6 -23.33 -32.03 -89.79
N ASP A 7 -22.86 -33.17 -90.29
CA ASP A 7 -23.52 -34.45 -90.12
C ASP A 7 -23.26 -34.99 -88.71
N LYS A 8 -24.20 -34.75 -87.79
CA LYS A 8 -24.05 -35.06 -86.35
C LYS A 8 -24.00 -36.57 -86.05
N SER A 9 -24.30 -37.42 -87.03
CA SER A 9 -24.48 -38.86 -86.86
C SER A 9 -23.18 -39.68 -86.91
N LEU A 10 -22.15 -39.19 -87.61
CA LEU A 10 -20.89 -39.92 -87.84
C LEU A 10 -19.94 -39.85 -86.63
N GLY A 11 -19.86 -38.69 -85.98
CA GLY A 11 -18.98 -38.48 -84.83
C GLY A 11 -19.46 -39.22 -83.57
N SER A 12 -20.77 -39.33 -83.36
CA SER A 12 -21.35 -39.83 -82.10
C SER A 12 -21.27 -41.35 -81.91
N LYS A 13 -20.99 -42.13 -82.96
CA LYS A 13 -20.99 -43.60 -82.90
C LYS A 13 -19.67 -44.21 -82.41
N PHE A 14 -18.55 -43.50 -82.55
CA PHE A 14 -17.21 -44.07 -82.33
C PHE A 14 -16.32 -43.24 -81.38
N GLY A 15 -16.86 -42.19 -80.75
CA GLY A 15 -16.13 -41.42 -79.75
C GLY A 15 -16.62 -39.98 -79.63
N ARG A 16 -15.84 -39.15 -78.94
CA ARG A 16 -16.08 -37.70 -78.89
C ARG A 16 -15.87 -37.08 -80.29
N PRO A 17 -16.63 -36.04 -80.69
CA PRO A 17 -16.45 -35.34 -81.96
C PRO A 17 -15.02 -34.79 -82.09
N ASP A 18 -14.53 -34.63 -83.32
CA ASP A 18 -13.13 -34.30 -83.60
C ASP A 18 -12.66 -33.01 -82.90
N LEU A 19 -13.57 -32.04 -82.76
CA LEU A 19 -13.35 -30.80 -82.02
C LEU A 19 -13.03 -31.01 -80.52
N GLU A 20 -13.67 -31.99 -79.88
CA GLU A 20 -13.42 -32.36 -78.49
C GLU A 20 -12.16 -33.22 -78.34
N ARG A 21 -11.76 -33.94 -79.39
CA ARG A 21 -10.55 -34.77 -79.42
C ARG A 21 -9.27 -33.94 -79.55
N VAL A 22 -9.32 -32.89 -80.36
CA VAL A 22 -8.23 -31.91 -80.47
C VAL A 22 -8.07 -31.10 -79.18
N GLY A 23 -9.13 -31.01 -78.37
CA GLY A 23 -9.10 -30.27 -77.11
C GLY A 23 -9.02 -28.75 -77.29
N LEU A 24 -9.25 -28.25 -78.52
CA LEU A 24 -9.12 -26.82 -78.87
C LEU A 24 -10.13 -25.93 -78.11
N PHE A 25 -11.30 -26.50 -77.79
CA PHE A 25 -12.36 -25.85 -77.01
C PHE A 25 -12.48 -26.42 -75.59
N SER A 26 -11.52 -27.24 -75.16
CA SER A 26 -11.44 -27.65 -73.75
C SER A 26 -10.82 -26.50 -72.99
N GLU A 27 -11.54 -25.99 -71.99
CA GLU A 27 -10.96 -25.03 -71.05
C GLU A 27 -9.70 -25.64 -70.40
N MET A 28 -8.65 -24.83 -70.27
CA MET A 28 -7.44 -25.29 -69.60
C MET A 28 -7.78 -25.64 -68.15
N PRO A 29 -7.29 -26.78 -67.61
CA PRO A 29 -7.75 -27.29 -66.31
C PRO A 29 -7.47 -26.34 -65.15
N TYR A 30 -6.54 -25.39 -65.30
CA TYR A 30 -6.22 -24.39 -64.28
C TYR A 30 -7.05 -23.09 -64.39
N MET A 31 -7.88 -22.92 -65.42
CA MET A 31 -8.72 -21.73 -65.64
C MET A 31 -10.14 -21.87 -65.09
N HIS A 32 -10.43 -22.94 -64.34
CA HIS A 32 -11.72 -23.29 -63.73
C HIS A 32 -12.35 -22.22 -62.80
N GLY A 33 -11.74 -21.04 -62.64
CA GLY A 33 -12.28 -19.91 -61.87
C GLY A 33 -12.34 -20.14 -60.35
N VAL A 34 -12.04 -21.36 -59.88
CA VAL A 34 -12.01 -21.69 -58.46
C VAL A 34 -10.67 -21.24 -57.89
N LYS A 35 -10.73 -20.40 -56.86
CA LYS A 35 -9.54 -20.02 -56.11
C LYS A 35 -9.00 -21.25 -55.39
N TYR A 36 -7.67 -21.36 -55.32
CA TYR A 36 -7.02 -22.38 -54.51
C TYR A 36 -7.59 -22.33 -53.07
N PRO A 37 -8.03 -23.46 -52.50
CA PRO A 37 -8.60 -23.50 -51.16
C PRO A 37 -7.48 -23.33 -50.14
N TRP A 38 -7.06 -22.08 -49.93
CA TRP A 38 -6.17 -21.74 -48.84
C TRP A 38 -6.98 -21.81 -47.54
N PRO A 39 -6.67 -22.72 -46.60
CA PRO A 39 -7.37 -22.76 -45.34
C PRO A 39 -7.15 -21.43 -44.62
N LYS A 40 -8.23 -20.71 -44.35
CA LYS A 40 -8.14 -19.49 -43.56
C LYS A 40 -7.74 -19.88 -42.14
N PRO A 41 -6.73 -19.23 -41.54
CA PRO A 41 -6.41 -19.47 -40.14
C PRO A 41 -7.63 -19.16 -39.26
N ASP A 42 -7.95 -20.08 -38.36
CA ASP A 42 -9.06 -19.95 -37.42
C ASP A 42 -8.59 -19.14 -36.20
N TYR A 43 -8.88 -17.84 -36.19
CA TYR A 43 -8.53 -16.94 -35.09
C TYR A 43 -9.54 -17.00 -33.93
N LEU A 44 -10.68 -17.67 -34.10
CA LEU A 44 -11.75 -17.75 -33.10
C LEU A 44 -11.62 -18.99 -32.21
N LYS A 45 -10.94 -20.03 -32.71
CA LYS A 45 -10.78 -21.30 -32.02
C LYS A 45 -9.36 -21.48 -31.49
N GLY A 46 -9.20 -21.43 -30.17
CA GLY A 46 -7.92 -21.72 -29.51
C GLY A 46 -7.74 -20.95 -28.22
N LYS A 47 -6.59 -21.17 -27.56
CA LYS A 47 -6.15 -20.32 -26.44
C LYS A 47 -5.38 -19.15 -27.03
N ASN A 48 -5.88 -17.94 -26.80
CA ASN A 48 -5.18 -16.70 -27.14
C ASN A 48 -4.11 -16.38 -26.08
N PHE A 49 -3.20 -15.47 -26.44
CA PHE A 49 -2.25 -14.93 -25.48
C PHE A 49 -2.99 -14.26 -24.32
N ILE A 50 -2.58 -14.58 -23.10
CA ILE A 50 -3.12 -13.97 -21.88
C ILE A 50 -2.27 -12.72 -21.59
N ALA A 51 -2.89 -11.54 -21.71
CA ALA A 51 -2.30 -10.31 -21.21
C ALA A 51 -2.70 -10.11 -19.75
N ASP A 52 -1.75 -9.72 -18.90
CA ASP A 52 -2.05 -9.36 -17.52
C ASP A 52 -2.73 -7.97 -17.48
N SER A 53 -3.60 -7.76 -16.50
CA SER A 53 -4.31 -6.47 -16.35
C SER A 53 -3.47 -5.47 -15.56
N LEU A 54 -3.86 -4.19 -15.60
CA LEU A 54 -3.16 -3.15 -14.87
C LEU A 54 -3.32 -3.37 -13.36
N LYS A 55 -2.20 -3.57 -12.65
CA LYS A 55 -2.22 -3.78 -11.20
C LYS A 55 -2.36 -2.45 -10.48
N ILE A 56 -3.43 -2.29 -9.69
CA ILE A 56 -3.64 -1.11 -8.85
C ILE A 56 -2.70 -1.19 -7.64
N LYS A 57 -2.02 -0.08 -7.31
CA LYS A 57 -1.08 -0.02 -6.19
C LYS A 57 -1.81 -0.20 -4.85
N THR A 58 -1.91 -1.44 -4.38
CA THR A 58 -2.52 -1.79 -3.07
C THR A 58 -1.47 -1.93 -1.95
N GLY A 59 -0.25 -1.41 -2.14
CA GLY A 59 0.85 -1.55 -1.17
C GLY A 59 1.47 -2.95 -1.09
N ARG A 60 1.09 -3.88 -1.98
CA ARG A 60 1.71 -5.20 -2.13
C ARG A 60 2.88 -5.17 -3.11
N ALA A 61 3.84 -6.10 -2.93
CA ALA A 61 5.00 -6.25 -3.80
C ALA A 61 4.61 -6.67 -5.24
N ASP A 62 3.46 -7.33 -5.40
CA ASP A 62 2.98 -7.90 -6.68
C ASP A 62 2.76 -6.88 -7.80
N CYS A 63 2.65 -5.59 -7.43
CA CYS A 63 2.43 -4.46 -8.33
C CYS A 63 3.73 -3.81 -8.83
N TYR A 64 4.88 -4.26 -8.34
CA TYR A 64 6.20 -3.77 -8.77
C TYR A 64 6.84 -4.76 -9.76
N PHE A 65 7.80 -4.28 -10.55
CA PHE A 65 8.54 -5.12 -11.49
C PHE A 65 9.39 -6.17 -10.77
N GLU A 66 9.97 -5.79 -9.63
CA GLU A 66 10.72 -6.73 -8.80
C GLU A 66 9.76 -7.51 -7.90
N LYS A 67 9.84 -8.85 -7.97
CA LYS A 67 9.02 -9.75 -7.15
C LYS A 67 9.34 -9.61 -5.65
N GLU A 68 10.60 -9.35 -5.34
CA GLU A 68 11.09 -9.20 -3.97
C GLU A 68 11.57 -7.78 -3.73
N PHE A 69 11.16 -7.20 -2.61
CA PHE A 69 11.59 -5.86 -2.24
C PHE A 69 13.00 -5.90 -1.65
N LYS A 70 13.97 -5.35 -2.38
CA LYS A 70 15.34 -5.20 -1.89
C LYS A 70 15.37 -4.22 -0.72
N ARG A 71 15.78 -4.69 0.45
CA ARG A 71 15.99 -3.84 1.63
C ARG A 71 17.48 -3.48 1.69
N ILE A 72 17.77 -2.21 1.97
CA ILE A 72 19.15 -1.73 2.17
C ILE A 72 19.76 -2.38 3.41
N TYR A 73 18.97 -2.50 4.48
CA TYR A 73 19.35 -3.13 5.73
C TYR A 73 18.77 -4.55 5.80
N THR A 74 19.52 -5.53 5.28
CA THR A 74 19.23 -6.95 5.50
C THR A 74 20.32 -7.53 6.39
N GLY A 75 19.93 -8.14 7.52
CA GLY A 75 20.88 -8.73 8.45
C GLY A 75 21.66 -7.75 9.34
N GLU A 76 21.54 -6.44 9.12
CA GLU A 76 22.05 -5.45 10.06
C GLU A 76 21.14 -5.35 11.27
N ALA A 77 21.61 -5.83 12.42
CA ALA A 77 20.98 -5.48 13.67
C ALA A 77 21.11 -3.96 13.84
N ILE A 78 19.98 -3.25 13.96
CA ILE A 78 19.97 -1.97 14.64
C ILE A 78 20.57 -2.28 16.01
N LYS A 79 21.87 -2.01 16.19
CA LYS A 79 22.53 -1.99 17.49
C LYS A 79 21.95 -0.77 18.20
N GLY A 80 20.66 -0.87 18.57
CA GLY A 80 19.91 0.17 19.24
C GLY A 80 20.75 0.54 20.43
N ARG A 81 21.13 1.84 20.53
CA ARG A 81 22.10 2.41 21.48
C ARG A 81 22.35 1.42 22.60
N GLY A 82 23.32 0.52 22.40
CA GLY A 82 23.40 -0.73 23.18
C GLY A 82 23.22 -0.40 24.65
N ARG A 83 22.43 -1.20 25.40
CA ARG A 83 22.18 -0.99 26.84
C ARG A 83 23.45 -0.41 27.44
N LYS A 84 23.44 0.91 27.72
CA LYS A 84 24.67 1.59 28.16
C LYS A 84 25.16 0.78 29.35
N GLN A 85 26.42 0.35 29.32
CA GLN A 85 26.99 -0.39 30.43
C GLN A 85 26.66 0.38 31.70
N LYS A 86 26.11 -0.32 32.70
CA LYS A 86 25.78 0.29 33.99
C LYS A 86 27.06 0.97 34.47
N VAL A 87 27.01 2.29 34.63
CA VAL A 87 28.13 3.07 35.17
C VAL A 87 28.57 2.35 36.44
N PRO A 88 29.87 2.03 36.60
CA PRO A 88 30.34 1.40 37.83
C PRO A 88 29.85 2.26 38.98
N LYS A 89 29.17 1.64 39.95
CA LYS A 89 28.70 2.33 41.15
C LYS A 89 29.97 2.84 41.85
N GLY A 90 30.32 4.11 41.62
CA GLY A 90 31.42 4.75 42.32
C GLY A 90 31.18 4.58 43.81
N LYS A 91 32.22 4.17 44.55
CA LYS A 91 32.15 4.17 46.01
C LYS A 91 31.79 5.59 46.43
N SER A 92 30.72 5.74 47.20
CA SER A 92 30.37 7.03 47.81
C SER A 92 31.63 7.60 48.47
N ILE A 93 32.04 8.80 48.06
CA ILE A 93 33.19 9.50 48.67
C ILE A 93 32.86 9.83 50.14
N HIS A 94 31.58 9.83 50.50
CA HIS A 94 31.12 10.10 51.85
C HIS A 94 31.01 8.81 52.65
N SER A 95 31.61 8.82 53.85
CA SER A 95 31.51 7.76 54.85
C SER A 95 30.16 7.71 55.57
N ARG A 96 29.28 8.70 55.34
CA ARG A 96 27.96 8.82 55.95
C ARG A 96 26.90 9.04 54.88
N ASP A 97 25.71 8.52 55.14
CA ASP A 97 24.53 8.75 54.32
C ASP A 97 24.19 10.25 54.28
N PHE A 98 23.64 10.71 53.16
CA PHE A 98 23.14 12.07 53.04
C PHE A 98 21.95 12.26 53.99
N ILE A 99 22.15 13.05 55.03
CA ILE A 99 21.08 13.51 55.93
C ILE A 99 20.65 14.88 55.42
N PRO A 100 19.41 15.07 54.93
CA PRO A 100 18.93 16.39 54.56
C PRO A 100 18.99 17.30 55.79
N SER A 101 19.49 18.53 55.62
CA SER A 101 19.42 19.53 56.68
C SER A 101 17.97 19.68 57.12
N GLY A 102 17.70 19.61 58.42
CA GLY A 102 16.35 19.79 58.97
C GLY A 102 15.70 21.10 58.48
N PRO A 103 14.37 21.23 58.62
CA PRO A 103 13.66 22.43 58.16
C PRO A 103 14.33 23.68 58.75
N ALA A 104 14.64 24.64 57.88
CA ALA A 104 15.25 25.90 58.31
C ALA A 104 14.37 26.54 59.40
N LYS A 105 15.01 27.10 60.44
CA LYS A 105 14.29 27.89 61.43
C LYS A 105 13.54 29.00 60.69
N LYS A 106 12.21 29.05 60.87
CA LYS A 106 11.40 30.12 60.31
C LYS A 106 11.87 31.43 60.94
N HIS A 107 12.15 32.44 60.12
CA HIS A 107 12.47 33.77 60.60
C HIS A 107 11.29 34.28 61.43
N ALA A 108 11.52 34.69 62.67
CA ALA A 108 10.52 35.31 63.51
C ALA A 108 10.65 36.84 63.35
N THR A 109 9.86 37.43 62.46
CA THR A 109 9.68 38.88 62.40
C THR A 109 8.60 39.32 63.39
N PRO A 110 8.70 40.52 63.99
CA PRO A 110 7.65 41.04 64.88
C PRO A 110 6.31 41.12 64.13
N GLY A 111 5.29 40.40 64.60
CA GLY A 111 3.96 40.32 63.98
C GLY A 111 3.65 39.05 63.17
N ASP A 112 4.61 38.16 62.97
CA ASP A 112 4.38 36.86 62.32
C ASP A 112 3.73 35.84 63.26
N TYR A 113 3.08 34.80 62.71
CA TYR A 113 2.44 33.71 63.48
C TYR A 113 3.40 32.99 64.45
N TYR A 114 4.71 33.01 64.18
CA TYR A 114 5.76 32.42 65.01
C TYR A 114 6.56 33.45 65.81
N GLY A 115 6.24 34.75 65.69
CA GLY A 115 6.84 35.85 66.43
C GLY A 115 5.94 36.31 67.58
N THR A 116 6.54 36.93 68.61
CA THR A 116 5.81 37.41 69.79
C THR A 116 4.86 38.54 69.39
N PHE A 117 3.55 38.31 69.49
CA PHE A 117 2.54 39.35 69.34
C PHE A 117 2.71 40.41 70.44
N GLU A 118 3.15 41.61 70.10
CA GLU A 118 2.81 42.78 70.92
C GLU A 118 1.31 43.04 70.79
N LYS A 119 0.64 43.19 71.94
CA LYS A 119 -0.82 43.36 72.03
C LYS A 119 -1.24 44.69 71.41
N VAL A 120 -1.44 44.73 70.10
CA VAL A 120 -2.11 45.86 69.44
C VAL A 120 -3.60 45.57 69.37
N SER A 121 -4.38 46.33 70.14
CA SER A 121 -5.84 46.27 70.33
C SER A 121 -6.69 46.43 69.06
N HIS A 122 -6.07 46.64 67.89
CA HIS A 122 -6.77 47.08 66.67
C HIS A 122 -7.24 45.95 65.74
N PHE A 123 -6.78 44.70 65.89
CA PHE A 123 -7.11 43.62 64.93
C PHE A 123 -8.32 42.74 65.31
N ARG A 124 -9.07 43.07 66.37
CA ARG A 124 -10.20 42.24 66.82
C ARG A 124 -11.38 42.25 65.84
N THR A 125 -11.61 43.34 65.12
CA THR A 125 -12.78 43.54 64.27
C THR A 125 -12.70 42.79 62.94
N VAL A 126 -11.51 42.66 62.35
CA VAL A 126 -11.33 42.01 61.03
C VAL A 126 -11.27 40.48 61.15
N CYS A 127 -10.63 39.95 62.19
CA CYS A 127 -10.42 38.51 62.34
C CYS A 127 -11.71 37.76 62.74
N ALA A 128 -12.60 38.39 63.51
CA ALA A 128 -13.88 37.80 63.90
C ALA A 128 -14.85 37.62 62.71
N GLN A 129 -14.73 38.45 61.68
CA GLN A 129 -15.59 38.40 60.49
C GLN A 129 -15.23 37.22 59.57
N TYR A 130 -13.93 36.92 59.44
CA TYR A 130 -13.44 35.81 58.61
C TYR A 130 -13.74 34.42 59.23
N LEU A 131 -13.64 34.30 60.56
CA LEU A 131 -13.94 33.05 61.27
C LEU A 131 -15.44 32.67 61.27
N ARG A 132 -16.35 33.64 61.20
CA ARG A 132 -17.80 33.37 61.02
C ARG A 132 -18.12 32.85 59.62
N TYR A 133 -17.44 33.34 58.59
CA TYR A 133 -17.65 32.91 57.20
C TYR A 133 -17.22 31.45 57.00
N ILE A 134 -16.09 31.05 57.58
CA ILE A 134 -15.56 29.67 57.49
C ILE A 134 -16.42 28.65 58.26
N ARG A 135 -17.00 29.03 59.41
CA ARG A 135 -17.89 28.13 60.19
C ARG A 135 -19.21 27.81 59.50
N ASN A 136 -19.75 28.72 58.68
CA ASN A 136 -21.04 28.52 58.01
C ASN A 136 -20.95 27.71 56.70
N PHE A 137 -19.76 27.58 56.11
CA PHE A 137 -19.56 26.86 54.85
C PHE A 137 -19.16 25.39 55.00
N ARG A 138 -19.11 24.86 56.23
CA ARG A 138 -18.72 23.47 56.51
C ARG A 138 -19.74 22.81 57.44
N GLN A 139 -20.90 22.44 56.89
CA GLN A 139 -21.77 21.42 57.47
C GLN A 139 -21.54 20.08 56.74
N PRO A 140 -21.67 18.95 57.44
CA PRO A 140 -21.00 17.70 57.08
C PRO A 140 -21.82 16.84 56.10
N TRP A 141 -21.14 16.32 55.08
CA TRP A 141 -21.36 15.00 54.49
C TRP A 141 -20.00 14.42 54.15
#